data_AF-A0A7S3YJS1-F1
#
_entry.id   AF-A0A7S3YJS1-F1
#
_cell.length_a   1.000
_cell.length_b   1.000
_cell.length_c   1.000
_cell.angle_alpha   90.00
_cell.angle_beta   90.00
_cell.angle_gamma   90.00
#
_symmetry.space_group_name_H-M   'P 1'
#
loop_
_entity.id
_entity.type
_entity.pdbx_description
1 polymer ?
#
loop_
_entity_poly.entity_id
_entity_poly.type
_entity_poly.pdbx_seq_one_letter_code
_entity_poly.pdbx_strand_id
1 'polypeptide(L)'
;MKDHIGDDASMLPSFGFSSTSLEDVGAFYRAWESFVSERSFGECDKWLVTPGRDRATRRLMQRDNQKLRAAGRREYHGMVASLVRFVKARDPRAREIREIRQRTVFEDELRKIRRQEQKQAMREEAREAAWREERKWMKEASVLRAIRYAGVWDLPTVNESESQTKHGCATD
;
A
#
# COMPACT_ATOMS: atom_id res chain seq x y z
N MET A 1 21.77 -26.81 27.06
CA MET A 1 21.16 -25.81 26.15
C MET A 1 21.56 -26.24 24.76
N LYS A 2 20.65 -26.88 24.02
CA LYS A 2 20.88 -27.33 22.64
C LYS A 2 20.57 -26.14 21.75
N ASP A 3 21.59 -25.58 21.12
CA ASP A 3 21.42 -24.56 20.09
C ASP A 3 20.77 -25.24 18.88
N HIS A 4 19.44 -25.13 18.77
CA HIS A 4 18.72 -25.36 17.53
C HIS A 4 19.00 -24.16 16.60
N ILE A 5 20.16 -24.17 15.97
CA ILE A 5 20.37 -23.40 14.74
C ILE A 5 19.63 -24.20 13.67
N GLY A 6 18.41 -23.74 13.38
CA GLY A 6 17.49 -24.39 12.45
C GLY A 6 18.14 -24.54 11.08
N ASP A 7 18.04 -25.74 10.57
CA ASP A 7 18.48 -26.22 9.26
C ASP A 7 17.53 -25.66 8.16
N ASP A 8 17.36 -24.33 8.07
CA ASP A 8 16.42 -23.67 7.16
C ASP A 8 16.95 -23.64 5.71
N ALA A 9 18.22 -23.98 5.49
CA ALA A 9 18.79 -24.19 4.16
C ALA A 9 18.06 -25.28 3.35
N SER A 10 17.36 -26.20 4.02
CA SER A 10 16.54 -27.26 3.41
C SER A 10 15.15 -26.79 2.92
N MET A 11 14.74 -25.55 3.24
CA MET A 11 13.43 -24.99 2.84
C MET A 11 13.46 -24.00 1.68
N LEU A 12 14.64 -23.67 1.14
CA LEU A 12 14.70 -22.71 0.03
C LEU A 12 14.14 -23.34 -1.26
N PRO A 13 13.26 -22.61 -1.97
CA PRO A 13 12.69 -23.10 -3.22
C PRO A 13 13.78 -23.32 -4.28
N SER A 14 13.61 -24.38 -5.07
CA SER A 14 14.47 -24.65 -6.24
C SER A 14 14.19 -23.66 -7.38
N PHE A 15 15.18 -23.44 -8.25
CA PHE A 15 15.03 -22.56 -9.43
C PHE A 15 14.00 -23.07 -10.46
N GLY A 16 13.72 -24.37 -10.44
CA GLY A 16 12.79 -25.03 -11.36
C GLY A 16 13.30 -25.14 -12.80
N PHE A 17 12.36 -25.36 -13.72
CA PHE A 17 12.56 -25.59 -15.14
C PHE A 17 11.81 -24.54 -15.98
N SER A 18 11.98 -24.59 -17.31
CA SER A 18 11.25 -23.71 -18.23
C SER A 18 9.73 -23.82 -18.12
N SER A 19 9.20 -24.97 -17.69
CA SER A 19 7.78 -25.23 -17.49
C SER A 19 7.25 -24.92 -16.08
N THR A 20 8.11 -24.43 -15.17
CA THR A 20 7.69 -24.07 -13.81
C THR A 20 6.71 -22.91 -13.84
N SER A 21 5.68 -22.97 -13.00
CA SER A 21 4.64 -21.94 -12.95
C SER A 21 5.22 -20.57 -12.59
N LEU A 22 4.63 -19.50 -13.11
CA LEU A 22 5.05 -18.13 -12.79
C LEU A 22 4.91 -17.81 -11.29
N GLU A 23 3.98 -18.48 -10.60
CA GLU A 23 3.80 -18.35 -9.15
C GLU A 23 5.00 -18.89 -8.39
N ASP A 24 5.45 -20.11 -8.73
CA ASP A 24 6.61 -20.75 -8.11
C ASP A 24 7.91 -20.01 -8.42
N VAL A 25 8.06 -19.51 -9.66
CA VAL A 25 9.18 -18.63 -10.04
C VAL A 25 9.16 -17.36 -9.19
N GLY A 26 7.98 -16.79 -8.96
CA GLY A 26 7.81 -15.66 -8.06
C GLY A 26 8.19 -16.00 -6.62
N ALA A 27 7.81 -17.17 -6.12
CA ALA A 27 8.13 -17.64 -4.77
C ALA A 27 9.65 -17.86 -4.62
N PHE A 28 10.29 -18.44 -5.63
CA PHE A 28 11.74 -18.58 -5.71
C PHE A 28 12.44 -17.24 -5.47
N TYR A 29 12.15 -16.24 -6.31
CA TYR A 29 12.84 -14.95 -6.19
C TYR A 29 12.53 -14.23 -4.87
N ARG A 30 11.32 -14.36 -4.32
CA ARG A 30 10.99 -13.78 -3.01
C ARG A 30 11.85 -14.37 -1.90
N ALA A 31 11.98 -15.69 -1.85
CA ALA A 31 12.78 -16.36 -0.83
C ALA A 31 14.27 -15.99 -0.92
N TRP A 32 14.81 -15.93 -2.14
CA TRP A 32 16.21 -15.56 -2.38
C TRP A 32 16.51 -14.07 -2.19
N GLU A 33 15.53 -13.19 -2.42
CA GLU A 33 15.65 -11.75 -2.09
C GLU A 33 15.66 -11.50 -0.57
N SER A 34 15.02 -12.38 0.21
CA SER A 34 15.03 -12.36 1.69
C SER A 34 16.05 -13.32 2.31
N PHE A 35 17.01 -13.83 1.53
CA PHE A 35 17.96 -14.83 2.00
C PHE A 35 18.82 -14.33 3.17
N VAL A 36 19.02 -15.20 4.16
CA VAL A 36 19.90 -14.98 5.31
C VAL A 36 20.86 -16.14 5.46
N SER A 37 22.15 -15.83 5.62
CA SER A 37 23.18 -16.86 5.85
C SER A 37 23.22 -17.28 7.31
N GLU A 38 23.29 -18.59 7.55
CA GLU A 38 23.60 -19.17 8.86
C GLU A 38 25.11 -19.15 9.19
N ARG A 39 25.96 -18.70 8.26
CA ARG A 39 27.41 -18.57 8.49
C ARG A 39 27.67 -17.68 9.70
N SER A 40 28.58 -18.11 10.57
CA SER A 40 28.90 -17.38 11.81
C SER A 40 29.76 -16.13 11.58
N PHE A 41 30.49 -16.07 10.46
CA PHE A 41 31.47 -15.04 10.08
C PHE A 41 32.64 -14.93 11.08
N GLY A 42 32.96 -16.01 11.80
CA GLY A 42 34.06 -16.03 12.77
C GLY A 42 35.43 -15.72 12.15
N GLU A 43 35.61 -16.00 10.87
CA GLU A 43 36.81 -15.66 10.10
C GLU A 43 37.03 -14.15 9.92
N CYS A 44 36.02 -13.32 10.15
CA CYS A 44 36.16 -11.86 10.14
C CYS A 44 36.74 -11.32 11.46
N ASP A 45 36.95 -12.16 12.47
CA ASP A 45 37.46 -11.72 13.76
C ASP A 45 38.90 -11.25 13.66
N LYS A 46 39.15 -10.03 14.17
CA LYS A 46 40.50 -9.49 14.31
C LYS A 46 41.15 -9.89 15.63
N TRP A 47 40.36 -10.04 16.68
CA TRP A 47 40.86 -10.25 18.04
C TRP A 47 40.52 -11.64 18.57
N LEU A 48 41.52 -12.35 19.10
CA LEU A 48 41.28 -13.57 19.88
C LEU A 48 40.94 -13.19 21.33
N VAL A 49 39.76 -13.61 21.78
CA VAL A 49 39.23 -13.25 23.10
C VAL A 49 39.63 -14.33 24.13
N THR A 50 40.78 -14.15 24.77
CA THR A 50 41.32 -15.13 25.75
C THR A 50 40.83 -14.83 27.19
N PRO A 51 40.53 -15.85 28.02
CA PRO A 51 39.99 -15.67 29.38
C PRO A 51 40.87 -14.88 30.37
N GLY A 52 42.18 -14.76 30.14
CA GLY A 52 43.12 -14.09 31.06
C GLY A 52 43.21 -12.56 30.96
N ARG A 53 42.47 -11.91 30.06
CA ARG A 53 42.49 -10.44 29.90
C ARG A 53 41.44 -9.75 30.76
N ASP A 54 41.73 -8.51 31.16
CA ASP A 54 40.79 -7.66 31.89
C ASP A 54 39.42 -7.57 31.19
N ARG A 55 38.35 -7.52 31.99
CA ARG A 55 36.95 -7.60 31.53
C ARG A 55 36.60 -6.46 30.58
N ALA A 56 37.10 -5.25 30.83
CA ALA A 56 36.81 -4.09 29.99
C ALA A 56 37.42 -4.26 28.59
N THR A 57 38.68 -4.69 28.54
CA THR A 57 39.38 -5.01 27.29
C THR A 57 38.66 -6.10 26.50
N ARG A 58 38.22 -7.16 27.19
CA ARG A 58 37.49 -8.27 26.56
C ARG A 58 36.20 -7.82 25.88
N ARG A 59 35.43 -6.97 26.55
CA ARG A 59 34.18 -6.40 26.01
C ARG A 59 34.44 -5.52 24.79
N LEU A 60 35.50 -4.71 24.83
CA LEU A 60 35.88 -3.88 23.69
C LEU A 60 36.23 -4.74 22.47
N MET A 61 37.03 -5.80 22.68
CA MET A 61 37.39 -6.76 21.63
C MET A 61 36.18 -7.50 21.05
N GLN A 62 35.27 -7.99 21.91
CA GLN A 62 34.04 -8.64 21.47
C GLN A 62 33.16 -7.69 20.66
N ARG A 63 33.04 -6.42 21.09
CA ARG A 63 32.27 -5.41 20.36
C ARG A 63 32.89 -5.13 18.98
N ASP A 64 34.22 -5.08 18.90
CA ASP A 64 34.92 -4.84 17.64
C ASP A 64 34.77 -6.04 16.68
N ASN A 65 34.95 -7.27 17.18
CA ASN A 65 34.67 -8.48 16.41
C ASN A 65 33.21 -8.52 15.95
N GLN A 66 32.24 -8.20 16.81
CA GLN A 66 30.83 -8.19 16.42
C GLN A 66 30.54 -7.20 15.28
N LYS A 67 31.21 -6.04 15.27
CA LYS A 67 31.13 -5.08 14.15
C LYS A 67 31.73 -5.65 12.87
N LEU A 68 32.89 -6.30 12.94
CA LEU A 68 33.54 -6.93 11.80
C LEU A 68 32.69 -8.05 11.22
N ARG A 69 32.15 -8.94 12.06
CA ARG A 69 31.20 -9.98 11.64
C ARG A 69 29.93 -9.39 11.01
N ALA A 70 29.41 -8.29 11.56
CA ALA A 70 28.25 -7.61 10.98
C ALA A 70 28.57 -6.95 9.64
N ALA A 71 29.79 -6.46 9.43
CA ALA A 71 30.25 -5.96 8.13
C ALA A 71 30.36 -7.12 7.12
N GLY A 72 31.02 -8.23 7.47
CA GLY A 72 31.13 -9.41 6.62
C GLY A 72 29.76 -10.00 6.24
N ARG A 73 28.81 -10.06 7.19
CA ARG A 73 27.41 -10.42 6.90
C ARG A 73 26.79 -9.51 5.84
N ARG A 74 26.89 -8.19 6.01
CA ARG A 74 26.31 -7.22 5.08
C ARG A 74 26.90 -7.33 3.69
N GLU A 75 28.22 -7.51 3.59
CA GLU A 75 28.90 -7.70 2.31
C GLU A 75 28.43 -8.99 1.61
N TYR A 76 28.39 -10.11 2.34
CA TYR A 76 27.91 -11.38 1.79
C TYR A 76 26.45 -11.29 1.33
N HIS A 77 25.55 -10.73 2.15
CA HIS A 77 24.17 -10.48 1.74
C HIS A 77 24.08 -9.57 0.52
N GLY A 78 24.90 -8.52 0.45
CA GLY A 78 24.98 -7.63 -0.70
C GLY A 78 25.39 -8.36 -1.98
N MET A 79 26.38 -9.26 -1.89
CA MET A 79 26.80 -10.11 -3.01
C MET A 79 25.67 -11.04 -3.47
N VAL A 80 25.00 -11.74 -2.55
CA VAL A 80 23.88 -12.62 -2.90
C VAL A 80 22.73 -11.82 -3.52
N ALA A 81 22.35 -10.68 -2.94
CA ALA A 81 21.31 -9.82 -3.50
C ALA A 81 21.67 -9.30 -4.90
N SER A 82 22.94 -8.97 -5.15
CA SER A 82 23.43 -8.58 -6.47
C SER A 82 23.30 -9.73 -7.48
N LEU A 83 23.70 -10.94 -7.09
CA LEU A 83 23.57 -12.14 -7.92
C LEU A 83 22.09 -12.42 -8.25
N VAL A 84 21.20 -12.37 -7.26
CA VAL A 84 19.77 -12.61 -7.45
C VAL A 84 19.18 -11.59 -8.42
N ARG A 85 19.50 -10.29 -8.28
CA ARG A 85 19.08 -9.27 -9.25
C ARG A 85 19.60 -9.55 -10.65
N PHE A 86 20.88 -9.93 -10.77
CA PHE A 86 21.50 -10.24 -12.05
C PHE A 86 20.79 -11.38 -12.78
N VAL A 87 20.44 -12.45 -12.05
CA VAL A 87 19.70 -13.61 -12.60
C VAL A 87 18.26 -13.22 -12.92
N LYS A 88 17.56 -12.54 -12.00
CA LYS A 88 16.16 -12.08 -12.17
C LYS A 88 15.99 -11.09 -13.34
N ALA A 89 17.04 -10.34 -13.68
CA ALA A 89 17.05 -9.46 -14.83
C ALA A 89 17.14 -10.23 -16.17
N ARG A 90 17.75 -11.43 -16.16
CA ARG A 90 17.97 -12.26 -17.36
C ARG A 90 16.92 -13.34 -17.56
N ASP A 91 16.27 -13.80 -16.50
CA ASP A 91 15.25 -14.85 -16.60
C ASP A 91 14.00 -14.36 -17.36
N PRO A 92 13.65 -14.97 -18.51
CA PRO A 92 12.44 -14.63 -19.26
C PRO A 92 11.15 -14.80 -18.46
N ARG A 93 11.08 -15.82 -17.58
CA ARG A 93 9.91 -16.08 -16.71
C ARG A 93 9.73 -14.93 -15.72
N ALA A 94 10.82 -14.40 -15.17
CA ALA A 94 10.79 -13.24 -14.29
C ALA A 94 10.41 -11.93 -15.03
N ARG A 95 10.77 -11.82 -16.31
CA ARG A 95 10.35 -10.71 -17.17
C ARG A 95 8.85 -10.77 -17.42
N GLU A 96 8.31 -11.93 -17.76
CA GLU A 96 6.86 -12.13 -17.96
C GLU A 96 6.05 -11.74 -16.71
N ILE A 97 6.50 -12.18 -15.52
CA ILE A 97 5.87 -11.77 -14.24
C ILE A 97 5.86 -10.25 -14.08
N ARG A 98 6.95 -9.56 -14.44
CA ARG A 98 7.02 -8.09 -14.37
C ARG A 98 6.04 -7.44 -15.34
N GLU A 99 5.97 -7.91 -16.58
CA GLU A 99 5.09 -7.37 -17.61
C GLU A 99 3.62 -7.56 -17.25
N ILE A 100 3.23 -8.75 -16.78
CA ILE A 100 1.87 -9.01 -16.28
C ILE A 100 1.52 -8.05 -15.15
N ARG A 101 2.40 -7.90 -14.15
CA ARG A 101 2.17 -6.99 -13.02
C ARG A 101 2.05 -5.52 -13.46
N GLN A 102 2.86 -5.09 -14.41
CA GLN A 102 2.79 -3.73 -14.94
C GLN A 102 1.46 -3.50 -15.67
N ARG A 103 1.02 -4.45 -16.50
CA ARG A 103 -0.29 -4.39 -17.16
C ARG A 103 -1.43 -4.33 -16.15
N THR A 104 -1.45 -5.19 -15.13
CA THR A 104 -2.51 -5.19 -14.12
C THR A 104 -2.58 -3.87 -13.36
N VAL A 105 -1.43 -3.32 -12.96
CA VAL A 105 -1.39 -2.03 -12.26
C VAL A 105 -1.90 -0.90 -13.15
N PHE A 106 -1.51 -0.88 -14.42
CA PHE A 106 -1.97 0.11 -15.39
C PHE A 106 -3.48 0.03 -15.63
N GLU A 107 -4.02 -1.17 -15.82
CA GLU A 107 -5.46 -1.40 -16.00
C GLU A 107 -6.27 -0.98 -14.77
N ASP A 108 -5.78 -1.29 -13.57
CA ASP A 108 -6.42 -0.87 -12.32
C ASP A 108 -6.41 0.64 -12.14
N GLU A 109 -5.33 1.32 -12.54
CA GLU A 109 -5.24 2.78 -12.47
C GLU A 109 -6.21 3.45 -13.45
N LEU A 110 -6.29 2.97 -14.70
CA LEU A 110 -7.29 3.42 -15.66
C LEU A 110 -8.72 3.21 -15.14
N ARG A 111 -8.98 2.08 -14.49
CA ARG A 111 -10.29 1.80 -13.88
C ARG A 111 -10.61 2.78 -12.76
N LYS A 112 -9.63 3.17 -11.94
CA LYS A 112 -9.81 4.19 -10.89
C LYS A 112 -10.10 5.56 -11.48
N ILE A 113 -9.35 5.99 -12.49
CA ILE A 113 -9.57 7.28 -13.17
C ILE A 113 -10.99 7.34 -13.73
N ARG A 114 -11.43 6.33 -14.48
CA ARG A 114 -12.79 6.26 -15.02
C ARG A 114 -13.86 6.35 -13.93
N ARG A 115 -13.67 5.66 -12.80
CA ARG A 115 -14.60 5.72 -11.66
C ARG A 115 -14.63 7.13 -11.04
N GLN A 116 -13.49 7.81 -10.98
CA GLN A 116 -13.41 9.18 -10.48
C GLN A 116 -14.11 10.17 -11.42
N GLU A 117 -13.87 10.06 -12.72
CA GLU A 117 -14.52 10.87 -13.75
C GLU A 117 -16.04 10.67 -13.73
N GLN A 118 -16.51 9.42 -13.70
CA GLN A 118 -17.94 9.13 -13.56
C GLN A 118 -18.54 9.74 -12.29
N LYS A 119 -17.83 9.65 -11.17
CA LYS A 119 -18.27 10.24 -9.90
C LYS A 119 -18.29 11.77 -9.95
N GLN A 120 -17.35 12.39 -10.67
CA GLN A 120 -17.30 13.83 -10.88
C GLN A 120 -18.45 14.29 -11.78
N ALA A 121 -18.65 13.63 -12.93
CA ALA A 121 -19.76 13.92 -13.84
C ALA A 121 -21.13 13.81 -13.13
N MET A 122 -21.37 12.74 -12.37
CA MET A 122 -22.60 12.58 -11.59
C MET A 122 -22.79 13.71 -10.57
N ARG A 123 -21.71 14.21 -9.95
CA ARG A 123 -21.78 15.34 -9.00
C ARG A 123 -22.07 16.65 -9.70
N GLU A 124 -21.49 16.86 -10.88
CA GLU A 124 -21.73 18.05 -11.71
C GLU A 124 -23.17 18.07 -12.22
N GLU A 125 -23.67 16.97 -12.76
CA GLU A 125 -25.07 16.83 -13.18
C GLU A 125 -26.04 17.08 -12.02
N ALA A 126 -25.76 16.56 -10.83
CA ALA A 126 -26.57 16.81 -9.63
C ALA A 126 -26.56 18.28 -9.20
N ARG A 127 -25.40 18.95 -9.29
CA ARG A 127 -25.29 20.40 -9.01
C ARG A 127 -26.07 21.21 -10.03
N GLU A 128 -25.96 20.89 -11.31
CA GLU A 128 -26.71 21.55 -12.38
C GLU A 128 -28.22 21.32 -12.23
N ALA A 129 -28.64 20.12 -11.80
CA ALA A 129 -30.03 19.82 -11.49
C ALA A 129 -30.56 20.68 -10.35
N ALA A 130 -29.83 20.75 -9.23
CA ALA A 130 -30.19 21.61 -8.10
C ALA A 130 -30.27 23.09 -8.52
N TRP A 131 -29.32 23.57 -9.32
CA TRP A 131 -29.33 24.94 -9.84
C TRP A 131 -30.52 25.20 -10.79
N ARG A 132 -30.90 24.23 -11.61
CA ARG A 132 -32.10 24.33 -12.47
C ARG A 132 -33.37 24.43 -11.64
N GLU A 133 -33.49 23.65 -10.56
CA GLU A 133 -34.62 23.70 -9.64
C GLU A 133 -34.68 25.03 -8.89
N GLU A 134 -33.56 25.51 -8.37
CA GLU A 134 -33.47 26.81 -7.70
C GLU A 134 -33.89 27.96 -8.63
N ARG A 135 -33.47 27.93 -9.90
CA ARG A 135 -33.92 28.92 -10.90
C ARG A 135 -35.42 28.89 -11.14
N LYS A 136 -36.06 27.72 -11.12
CA LYS A 136 -37.53 27.61 -11.23
C LYS A 136 -38.19 28.23 -10.00
N TRP A 137 -37.75 27.86 -8.80
CA TRP A 137 -38.21 28.43 -7.54
C TRP A 137 -38.06 29.96 -7.49
N MET A 138 -36.92 30.50 -7.93
CA MET A 138 -36.68 31.94 -7.97
C MET A 138 -37.62 32.68 -8.92
N LYS A 139 -37.94 32.09 -10.08
CA LYS A 139 -38.94 32.66 -11.01
C LYS A 139 -40.33 32.65 -10.39
N GLU A 140 -40.75 31.52 -9.82
CA GLU A 140 -42.05 31.38 -9.16
C GLU A 140 -42.18 32.35 -7.98
N ALA A 141 -41.16 32.42 -7.12
CA ALA A 141 -41.11 33.37 -6.00
C ALA A 141 -41.12 34.83 -6.47
N SER A 142 -40.44 35.16 -7.59
CA SER A 142 -40.48 36.50 -8.17
C SER A 142 -41.87 36.87 -8.68
N VAL A 143 -42.60 35.93 -9.30
CA VAL A 143 -43.99 36.14 -9.73
C VAL A 143 -44.88 36.38 -8.52
N LEU A 144 -44.77 35.54 -7.48
CA LEU A 144 -45.51 35.70 -6.22
C LEU A 144 -45.19 37.04 -5.54
N ARG A 145 -43.93 37.45 -5.55
CA ARG A 145 -43.49 38.74 -5.01
C ARG A 145 -44.08 39.89 -5.83
N ALA A 146 -44.04 39.83 -7.16
CA ALA A 146 -44.63 40.85 -8.03
C ALA A 146 -46.15 40.99 -7.81
N ILE A 147 -46.87 39.87 -7.67
CA ILE A 147 -48.31 39.85 -7.34
C ILE A 147 -48.55 40.55 -5.99
N ARG A 148 -47.75 40.24 -4.96
CA ARG A 148 -47.85 40.86 -3.63
C ARG A 148 -47.59 42.37 -3.66
N TYR A 149 -46.61 42.83 -4.43
CA TYR A 149 -46.29 44.26 -4.57
C TYR A 149 -47.32 45.03 -5.42
N ALA A 150 -48.04 44.36 -6.33
CA ALA A 150 -49.08 44.95 -7.16
C ALA A 150 -50.41 45.20 -6.41
N GLY A 151 -50.50 44.92 -5.11
CA GLY A 151 -51.64 45.31 -4.27
C GLY A 151 -52.91 44.47 -4.44
N VAL A 152 -52.87 43.35 -5.17
CA VAL A 152 -53.99 42.41 -5.27
C VAL A 152 -53.98 41.48 -4.05
N TRP A 153 -54.66 41.87 -2.98
CA TRP A 153 -54.95 40.99 -1.85
C TRP A 153 -56.37 40.46 -1.99
N ASP A 154 -56.49 39.18 -2.33
CA ASP A 154 -57.50 38.28 -1.76
C ASP A 154 -57.13 36.84 -2.11
N LEU A 155 -56.32 36.21 -1.24
CA LEU A 155 -56.28 34.76 -1.15
C LEU A 155 -56.34 34.34 0.33
N PRO A 156 -57.07 33.25 0.63
CA PRO A 156 -57.44 32.86 1.98
C PRO A 156 -56.20 32.50 2.78
N THR A 157 -56.18 32.93 4.04
CA THR A 157 -55.17 32.55 5.02
C THR A 157 -55.13 31.02 5.13
N VAL A 158 -54.07 30.40 4.64
CA VAL A 158 -53.77 29.00 4.99
C VAL A 158 -53.49 29.02 6.49
N ASN A 159 -54.43 28.46 7.24
CA ASN A 159 -54.37 28.30 8.68
C ASN A 159 -53.09 27.55 9.05
N GLU A 160 -52.23 28.22 9.81
CA GLU A 160 -50.92 27.74 10.26
C GLU A 160 -51.07 26.76 11.43
N SER A 161 -51.90 25.73 11.25
CA SER A 161 -52.16 24.71 12.25
C SER A 161 -52.35 23.34 11.62
N GLU A 162 -51.35 22.84 10.88
CA GLU A 162 -51.14 21.39 10.68
C GLU A 162 -49.85 21.11 9.90
N SER A 163 -48.71 21.13 10.59
CA SER A 163 -47.55 20.33 10.18
C SER A 163 -46.59 20.12 11.36
N GLN A 164 -47.12 19.63 12.48
CA GLN A 164 -46.32 18.79 13.37
C GLN A 164 -46.20 17.40 12.73
N THR A 165 -45.22 17.24 11.84
CA THR A 165 -44.70 15.91 11.49
C THR A 165 -43.21 15.87 11.75
N LYS A 166 -42.93 15.58 13.03
CA LYS A 166 -41.84 14.75 13.54
C LYS A 166 -40.87 14.27 12.45
N HIS A 167 -39.66 14.82 12.40
CA HIS A 167 -38.51 14.07 11.93
C HIS A 167 -37.61 13.88 13.14
N GLY A 168 -37.82 12.74 13.80
CA GLY A 168 -36.99 12.24 14.85
C GLY A 168 -35.58 11.96 14.33
N CYS A 169 -34.63 12.17 15.24
CA CYS A 169 -33.29 11.65 15.21
C CYS A 169 -33.24 10.20 14.70
N ALA A 170 -32.31 9.92 13.78
CA ALA A 170 -31.69 8.62 13.63
C ALA A 170 -30.20 8.83 13.36
N THR A 171 -29.42 8.51 14.39
CA THR A 171 -28.00 8.20 14.36
C THR A 171 -27.76 6.93 13.53
N ASP A 172 -26.79 6.96 12.63
CA ASP A 172 -25.61 6.07 12.54
C ASP A 172 -24.85 6.28 11.21
#